data_AF-A0A5P2UN73-F1
#
_entry.id   AF-A0A5P2UN73-F1
#
_cell.length_a   1.000
_cell.length_b   1.000
_cell.length_c   1.000
_cell.angle_alpha   90.00
_cell.angle_beta   90.00
_cell.angle_gamma   90.00
#
_symmetry.space_group_name_H-M   'P 1'
#
loop_
_entity.id
_entity.type
_entity.pdbx_description
1 polymer ?
#
loop_
_entity_poly.entity_id
_entity_poly.type
_entity_poly.pdbx_seq_one_letter_code
_entity_poly.pdbx_strand_id
1 'polypeptide(L)'
;MGPLVLVTGAAAGEDRGMGVSALKWRGWVVGLVALAGLLVFAPLGLYVWASGGAGGADAAAAPRPALEGVRVTGCRIDPASRRVVATVEAAGRPEGPGAYVVTVEFRDSARAEPGGRTAQSLVRIPGVAVGVTESAEALGPVWPVATVPWCGAEAAAFTPLSPQPRR
;
A
#
# COMPACT_ATOMS: atom_id res chain seq x y z
N MET A 1 41.24 -49.62 66.77
CA MET A 1 39.84 -49.19 66.86
C MET A 1 39.53 -48.41 65.60
N GLY A 2 38.62 -48.94 64.76
CA GLY A 2 38.40 -48.48 63.38
C GLY A 2 37.69 -47.13 63.25
N PRO A 3 37.01 -46.82 62.14
CA PRO A 3 36.95 -47.50 60.83
C PRO A 3 37.34 -46.56 59.66
N LEU A 4 37.49 -47.06 58.42
CA LEU A 4 36.81 -46.48 57.25
C LEU A 4 37.13 -47.25 55.96
N VAL A 5 36.04 -47.56 55.25
CA VAL A 5 35.88 -47.74 53.80
C VAL A 5 36.65 -48.88 53.13
N LEU A 6 35.90 -49.91 52.73
CA LEU A 6 35.82 -50.29 51.33
C LEU A 6 34.57 -51.15 51.12
N VAL A 7 33.56 -50.62 50.42
CA VAL A 7 32.67 -51.44 49.62
C VAL A 7 32.65 -50.87 48.22
N THR A 8 33.45 -51.55 47.42
CA THR A 8 33.49 -51.69 45.97
C THR A 8 32.09 -51.69 45.36
N GLY A 9 31.92 -50.94 44.27
CA GLY A 9 30.71 -50.96 43.46
C GLY A 9 30.56 -52.21 42.61
N ALA A 10 29.35 -52.46 42.13
CA ALA A 10 29.06 -53.10 40.86
C ALA A 10 27.60 -52.84 40.45
N ALA A 11 27.36 -52.84 39.13
CA ALA A 11 26.10 -52.60 38.39
C ALA A 11 25.88 -51.12 38.02
N ALA A 12 26.53 -50.58 36.99
CA ALA A 12 26.31 -50.92 35.57
C ALA A 12 24.81 -50.94 35.19
N GLY A 13 24.17 -49.77 35.25
CA GLY A 13 22.95 -49.47 34.51
C GLY A 13 23.33 -48.95 33.13
N GLU A 14 23.40 -49.86 32.17
CA GLU A 14 23.67 -49.61 30.76
C GLU A 14 22.49 -48.87 30.10
N ASP A 15 22.65 -47.55 29.98
CA ASP A 15 22.59 -46.78 28.74
C ASP A 15 21.90 -47.45 27.52
N ARG A 16 20.56 -47.38 27.44
CA ARG A 16 19.80 -47.55 26.19
C ARG A 16 18.51 -46.71 26.23
N GLY A 17 18.52 -45.47 25.74
CA GLY A 17 17.25 -44.76 25.51
C GLY A 17 17.23 -43.26 25.18
N MET A 18 18.37 -42.53 25.17
CA MET A 18 18.35 -41.06 25.06
C MET A 18 18.95 -40.46 23.77
N GLY A 19 19.14 -41.27 22.72
CA GLY A 19 19.61 -40.77 21.41
C GLY A 19 18.51 -40.39 20.42
N VAL A 20 17.35 -41.05 20.47
CA VAL A 20 16.21 -40.80 19.55
C VAL A 20 15.23 -39.76 20.09
N SER A 21 15.24 -39.49 21.40
CA SER A 21 14.30 -38.58 22.06
C SER A 21 14.63 -37.11 21.82
N ALA A 22 15.90 -36.71 21.81
CA ALA A 22 16.27 -35.29 21.70
C ALA A 22 15.99 -34.68 20.31
N LEU A 23 16.26 -35.42 19.22
CA LEU A 23 15.97 -34.95 17.86
C LEU A 23 14.48 -34.99 17.52
N LYS A 24 13.74 -36.03 17.95
CA LYS A 24 12.28 -36.07 17.81
C LYS A 24 11.60 -34.95 18.59
N TRP A 25 12.08 -34.66 19.79
CA TRP A 25 11.50 -33.63 20.65
C TRP A 25 11.76 -32.23 20.11
N ARG A 26 12.99 -31.96 19.61
CA ARG A 26 13.30 -30.71 18.90
C ARG A 26 12.44 -30.55 17.63
N GLY A 27 12.31 -31.59 16.82
CA GLY A 27 11.45 -31.56 15.63
C GLY A 27 9.97 -31.33 15.97
N TRP A 28 9.49 -31.91 17.07
CA TRP A 28 8.13 -31.72 17.54
C TRP A 28 7.87 -30.30 18.07
N VAL A 29 8.80 -29.74 18.85
CA VAL A 29 8.71 -28.35 19.31
C VAL A 29 8.73 -27.38 18.12
N VAL A 30 9.62 -27.58 17.15
CA VAL A 30 9.66 -26.76 15.93
C VAL A 30 8.35 -26.88 15.14
N GLY A 31 7.79 -28.08 15.04
CA GLY A 31 6.49 -28.31 14.41
C GLY A 31 5.35 -27.57 15.11
N LEU A 32 5.31 -27.59 16.44
CA LEU A 32 4.31 -26.86 17.24
C LEU A 32 4.46 -25.35 17.12
N VAL A 33 5.70 -24.82 17.12
CA VAL A 33 5.95 -23.39 16.93
C VAL A 33 5.53 -22.94 15.53
N ALA A 34 5.84 -23.72 14.50
CA ALA A 34 5.40 -23.44 13.13
C ALA A 34 3.88 -23.47 13.00
N LEU A 35 3.21 -24.45 13.62
CA LEU A 35 1.75 -24.57 13.60
C LEU A 35 1.08 -23.43 14.37
N ALA A 36 1.60 -23.07 15.55
CA ALA A 36 1.11 -21.93 16.33
C ALA A 36 1.30 -20.62 15.57
N GLY A 37 2.46 -20.44 14.93
CA GLY A 37 2.71 -19.31 14.04
C GLY A 37 1.69 -19.26 12.90
N LEU A 38 1.47 -20.36 12.19
CA LEU A 38 0.47 -20.44 11.12
C LEU A 38 -0.93 -20.06 11.65
N LEU A 39 -1.34 -20.61 12.80
CA LEU A 39 -2.64 -20.34 13.40
C LEU A 39 -2.84 -18.89 13.84
N VAL A 40 -1.77 -18.17 14.18
CA VAL A 40 -1.84 -16.75 14.55
C VAL A 40 -1.73 -15.86 13.31
N PHE A 41 -0.71 -16.07 12.48
CA PHE A 41 -0.41 -15.20 11.34
C PHE A 41 -1.36 -15.40 10.16
N ALA A 42 -1.94 -16.59 9.95
CA ALA A 42 -2.92 -16.79 8.89
C ALA A 42 -4.20 -15.96 9.09
N PRO A 43 -4.90 -16.02 10.25
CA PRO A 43 -6.07 -15.19 10.46
C PRO A 43 -5.72 -13.70 10.58
N LEU A 44 -4.56 -13.33 11.14
CA LEU A 44 -4.11 -11.93 11.13
C LEU A 44 -3.82 -11.41 9.73
N GLY A 45 -3.14 -12.21 8.89
CA GLY A 45 -2.90 -11.87 7.49
C GLY A 45 -4.20 -11.77 6.69
N LEU A 46 -5.13 -12.69 6.93
CA LEU A 46 -6.47 -12.65 6.34
C LEU A 46 -7.27 -11.43 6.83
N TYR A 47 -7.18 -11.10 8.12
CA TYR A 47 -7.85 -9.95 8.73
C TYR A 47 -7.30 -8.63 8.21
N VAL A 48 -5.98 -8.49 8.07
CA VAL A 48 -5.36 -7.29 7.47
C VAL A 48 -5.75 -7.15 6.01
N TRP A 49 -5.75 -8.26 5.26
CA TRP A 49 -6.20 -8.26 3.87
C TRP A 49 -7.69 -7.88 3.75
N ALA A 50 -8.55 -8.41 4.62
CA ALA A 50 -9.97 -8.09 4.65
C ALA A 50 -10.27 -6.67 5.17
N SER A 51 -9.52 -6.18 6.15
CA SER A 51 -9.70 -4.85 6.74
C SER A 51 -9.14 -3.73 5.87
N GLY A 52 -8.15 -4.03 5.02
CA GLY A 52 -7.78 -3.18 3.88
C GLY A 52 -8.83 -3.17 2.77
N GLY A 53 -9.83 -4.06 2.84
CA GLY A 53 -10.92 -4.25 1.88
C GLY A 53 -12.30 -3.90 2.45
N ALA A 54 -12.44 -2.76 3.14
CA ALA A 54 -13.74 -2.17 3.51
C ALA A 54 -14.54 -1.65 2.28
N GLY A 55 -14.66 -2.48 1.24
CA GLY A 55 -15.49 -2.29 0.05
C GLY A 55 -15.96 -3.59 -0.60
N GLY A 56 -15.74 -4.76 0.03
CA GLY A 56 -16.03 -6.08 -0.53
C GLY A 56 -17.47 -6.58 -0.38
N ALA A 57 -18.48 -5.75 -0.65
CA ALA A 57 -19.89 -6.17 -0.70
C ALA A 57 -20.58 -5.88 -2.04
N ASP A 58 -19.82 -5.56 -3.09
CA ASP A 58 -20.31 -5.54 -4.47
C ASP A 58 -19.24 -6.13 -5.38
N ALA A 59 -19.41 -7.40 -5.76
CA ALA A 59 -18.75 -7.96 -6.93
C ALA A 59 -19.39 -7.38 -8.22
N ALA A 60 -19.51 -6.06 -8.29
CA ALA A 60 -19.45 -5.35 -9.56
C ALA A 60 -18.01 -5.43 -10.05
N ALA A 61 -17.81 -5.46 -11.37
CA ALA A 61 -16.49 -5.55 -12.01
C ALA A 61 -15.42 -4.76 -11.23
N ALA A 62 -14.27 -5.40 -10.97
CA ALA A 62 -13.18 -4.82 -10.21
C ALA A 62 -13.03 -3.32 -10.56
N PRO A 63 -13.11 -2.39 -9.59
CA PRO A 63 -13.13 -0.96 -9.89
C PRO A 63 -11.90 -0.62 -10.73
N ARG A 64 -12.12 -0.09 -11.94
CA ARG A 64 -11.00 0.38 -12.77
C ARG A 64 -10.16 1.35 -11.95
N PRO A 65 -8.83 1.27 -11.96
CA PRO A 65 -8.00 2.19 -11.19
C PRO A 65 -8.38 3.63 -11.53
N ALA A 66 -8.61 4.47 -10.51
CA ALA A 66 -9.00 5.88 -10.66
C ALA A 66 -8.16 6.62 -11.70
N LEU A 67 -6.88 6.27 -11.76
CA LEU A 67 -5.86 6.84 -12.63
C LEU A 67 -6.16 6.67 -14.13
N GLU A 68 -6.83 5.60 -14.56
CA GLU A 68 -7.21 5.40 -15.97
C GLU A 68 -8.18 6.48 -16.49
N GLY A 69 -8.97 7.06 -15.59
CA GLY A 69 -9.91 8.14 -15.92
C GLY A 69 -9.26 9.52 -15.92
N VAL A 70 -7.99 9.64 -15.58
CA VAL A 70 -7.33 10.93 -15.33
C VAL A 70 -6.14 11.11 -16.27
N ARG A 71 -6.00 12.31 -16.82
CA ARG A 71 -4.87 12.70 -17.66
C ARG A 71 -4.42 14.11 -17.33
N VAL A 72 -3.11 14.34 -17.37
CA VAL A 72 -2.55 15.69 -17.32
C VAL A 72 -2.37 16.16 -18.76
N THR A 73 -3.10 17.20 -19.16
CA THR A 73 -3.10 17.72 -20.55
C THR A 73 -2.25 18.96 -20.72
N GLY A 74 -1.88 19.62 -19.64
CA GLY A 74 -1.03 20.81 -19.67
C GLY A 74 -0.09 20.89 -18.47
N CYS A 75 1.09 21.46 -18.70
CA CYS A 75 2.06 21.79 -17.66
C CYS A 75 2.73 23.10 -18.06
N ARG A 76 2.52 24.17 -17.28
CA ARG A 76 3.02 25.51 -17.61
C ARG A 76 3.43 26.26 -16.35
N ILE A 77 4.27 27.28 -16.49
CA ILE A 77 4.60 28.20 -15.39
C ILE A 77 3.70 29.42 -15.51
N ASP A 78 2.97 29.75 -14.45
CA ASP A 78 2.20 31.00 -14.36
C ASP A 78 3.17 32.21 -14.27
N PRO A 79 3.16 33.16 -15.21
CA PRO A 79 4.07 34.28 -15.20
C PRO A 79 3.88 35.22 -14.02
N ALA A 80 2.67 35.29 -13.43
CA ALA A 80 2.38 36.18 -12.31
C ALA A 80 2.97 35.67 -11.00
N SER A 81 2.75 34.39 -10.67
CA SER A 81 3.21 33.79 -9.42
C SER A 81 4.52 32.99 -9.53
N ARG A 82 4.98 32.74 -10.77
CA ARG A 82 6.07 31.79 -11.11
C ARG A 82 5.84 30.35 -10.62
N ARG A 83 4.59 29.99 -10.31
CA ARG A 83 4.23 28.62 -9.90
C ARG A 83 3.97 27.75 -11.13
N VAL A 84 4.28 26.47 -11.01
CA VAL A 84 3.84 25.50 -12.03
C VAL A 84 2.33 25.29 -11.88
N VAL A 85 1.63 25.24 -13.00
CA VAL A 85 0.21 24.94 -13.11
C VAL A 85 0.06 23.75 -14.03
N ALA A 86 -0.53 22.67 -13.52
CA ALA A 86 -0.88 21.50 -14.32
C ALA A 86 -2.38 21.50 -14.59
N THR A 87 -2.77 21.32 -15.86
CA THR A 87 -4.16 21.10 -16.24
C THR A 87 -4.45 19.61 -16.16
N VAL A 88 -5.39 19.23 -15.30
CA VAL A 88 -5.81 17.84 -15.07
C VAL A 88 -7.21 17.67 -15.60
N GLU A 89 -7.42 16.65 -16.41
CA GLU A 89 -8.72 16.24 -16.92
C GLU A 89 -9.12 14.89 -16.33
N ALA A 90 -10.37 14.78 -15.89
CA ALA A 90 -10.95 13.56 -15.38
C ALA A 90 -12.22 13.20 -16.17
N ALA A 91 -12.24 12.00 -16.71
CA ALA A 91 -13.38 11.42 -17.40
C ALA A 91 -14.34 10.78 -16.40
N GLY A 92 -15.62 11.04 -16.61
CA GLY A 92 -16.72 10.42 -15.88
C GLY A 92 -16.76 8.92 -16.10
N ARG A 93 -17.08 8.19 -15.04
CA ARG A 93 -17.07 6.74 -15.07
C ARG A 93 -18.46 6.17 -15.34
N PRO A 94 -18.56 4.98 -15.96
CA PRO A 94 -19.86 4.35 -16.21
C PRO A 94 -20.59 3.94 -14.91
N GLU A 95 -19.87 3.77 -13.79
CA GLU A 95 -20.43 3.38 -12.50
C GLU A 95 -21.29 4.48 -11.85
N GLY A 96 -21.14 5.74 -12.29
CA GLY A 96 -21.95 6.86 -11.81
C GLY A 96 -21.18 8.17 -11.70
N PRO A 97 -21.88 9.29 -11.44
CA PRO A 97 -21.24 10.57 -11.22
C PRO A 97 -20.48 10.58 -9.89
N GLY A 98 -19.42 11.38 -9.79
CA GLY A 98 -18.59 11.41 -8.59
C GLY A 98 -17.62 12.57 -8.52
N ALA A 99 -16.65 12.46 -7.62
CA ALA A 99 -15.55 13.41 -7.49
C ALA A 99 -14.22 12.68 -7.59
N TYR A 100 -13.25 13.32 -8.22
CA TYR A 100 -11.85 12.87 -8.22
C TYR A 100 -11.03 13.71 -7.25
N VAL A 101 -10.08 13.06 -6.58
CA VAL A 101 -8.93 13.70 -5.93
C VAL A 101 -7.69 13.14 -6.62
N VAL A 102 -6.88 14.00 -7.23
CA VAL A 102 -5.72 13.61 -8.03
C VAL A 102 -4.46 14.16 -7.37
N THR A 103 -3.48 13.28 -7.15
CA THR A 103 -2.12 13.65 -6.78
C THR A 103 -1.32 13.91 -8.05
N VAL A 104 -0.93 15.17 -8.25
CA VAL A 104 -0.09 15.59 -9.37
C VAL A 104 1.35 15.73 -8.88
N GLU A 105 2.28 15.07 -9.55
CA GLU A 105 3.71 15.19 -9.35
C GLU A 105 4.30 16.23 -10.32
N PHE A 106 5.19 17.08 -9.81
CA PHE A 106 5.99 18.04 -10.55
C PHE A 106 7.47 17.68 -10.44
N ARG A 107 8.17 17.64 -11.57
CA ARG A 107 9.57 17.21 -11.65
C ARG A 107 10.36 18.00 -12.69
N ASP A 108 11.68 17.87 -12.65
CA ASP A 108 12.56 18.41 -13.70
C ASP A 108 12.48 17.61 -15.01
N SER A 109 12.21 16.31 -14.93
CA SER A 109 12.07 15.43 -16.10
C SER A 109 11.03 14.33 -15.84
N ALA A 110 10.55 13.71 -16.92
CA ALA A 110 9.57 12.62 -16.85
C ALA A 110 10.11 11.36 -16.16
N ARG A 111 11.43 11.16 -16.23
CA ARG A 111 12.10 10.03 -15.59
C ARG A 111 12.48 10.42 -14.17
N ALA A 112 12.24 9.50 -13.24
CA ALA A 112 12.75 9.68 -11.89
C ALA A 112 14.27 9.67 -11.85
N GLU A 113 14.86 10.79 -11.44
CA GLU A 113 16.30 10.94 -11.26
C GLU A 113 16.64 11.03 -9.76
N PRO A 114 17.67 10.30 -9.29
CA PRO A 114 18.18 10.44 -7.94
C PRO A 114 18.66 11.87 -7.69
N GLY A 115 18.12 12.54 -6.67
CA GLY A 115 18.45 13.94 -6.37
C GLY A 115 17.76 14.98 -7.25
N GLY A 116 16.92 14.54 -8.21
CA GLY A 116 16.06 15.45 -8.98
C GLY A 116 14.97 16.07 -8.10
N ARG A 117 14.51 17.27 -8.47
CA ARG A 117 13.41 17.92 -7.74
C ARG A 117 12.13 17.11 -7.92
N THR A 118 11.43 16.86 -6.82
CA THR A 118 10.07 16.34 -6.82
C THR A 118 9.20 17.19 -5.90
N ALA A 119 8.00 17.50 -6.36
CA ALA A 119 6.96 18.12 -5.55
C ALA A 119 5.62 17.51 -5.92
N GLN A 120 4.68 17.51 -4.98
CA GLN A 120 3.33 16.98 -5.22
C GLN A 120 2.28 18.00 -4.81
N SER A 121 1.15 17.98 -5.49
CA SER A 121 -0.05 18.72 -5.11
C SER A 121 -1.30 17.87 -5.29
N LEU A 122 -2.32 18.16 -4.50
CA LEU A 122 -3.63 17.53 -4.62
C LEU A 122 -4.59 18.51 -5.30
N VAL A 123 -5.31 18.01 -6.30
CA VAL A 123 -6.41 18.74 -6.93
C VAL A 123 -7.70 17.93 -6.82
N ARG A 124 -8.81 18.63 -6.55
CA ARG A 124 -10.13 18.02 -6.48
C ARG A 124 -10.97 18.44 -7.67
N ILE A 125 -11.58 17.46 -8.34
CA ILE A 125 -12.49 17.65 -9.46
C ILE A 125 -13.86 17.12 -9.02
N PRO A 126 -14.74 17.97 -8.47
CA PRO A 126 -16.06 17.56 -8.02
C PRO A 126 -17.03 17.40 -9.20
N GLY A 127 -18.05 16.55 -9.03
CA GLY A 127 -19.22 16.55 -9.89
C GLY A 127 -19.01 16.03 -11.31
N VAL A 128 -18.03 15.17 -11.53
CA VAL A 128 -17.77 14.58 -12.85
C VAL A 128 -18.93 13.66 -13.23
N ALA A 129 -19.72 14.08 -14.22
CA ALA A 129 -20.87 13.36 -14.72
C ALA A 129 -20.47 12.21 -15.66
N VAL A 130 -21.32 11.18 -15.77
CA VAL A 130 -21.08 10.02 -16.64
C VAL A 130 -20.91 10.45 -18.10
N GLY A 131 -19.84 10.00 -18.75
CA GLY A 131 -19.56 10.31 -20.16
C GLY A 131 -19.04 11.73 -20.43
N VAL A 132 -18.87 12.55 -19.40
CA VAL A 132 -18.32 13.91 -19.51
C VAL A 132 -16.85 13.92 -19.06
N THR A 133 -16.03 14.81 -19.64
CA THR A 133 -14.69 15.10 -19.10
C THR A 133 -14.73 16.45 -18.43
N GLU A 134 -14.31 16.50 -17.16
CA GLU A 134 -14.15 17.74 -16.42
C GLU A 134 -12.66 18.06 -16.24
N SER A 135 -12.34 19.33 -16.02
CA SER A 135 -10.95 19.77 -15.84
C SER A 135 -10.77 20.61 -14.58
N ALA A 136 -9.57 20.55 -14.00
CA ALA A 136 -9.14 21.43 -12.92
C ALA A 136 -7.65 21.72 -13.01
N GLU A 137 -7.22 22.77 -12.31
CA GLU A 137 -5.83 23.17 -12.26
C GLU A 137 -5.20 22.78 -10.93
N ALA A 138 -4.07 22.09 -11.00
CA ALA A 138 -3.24 21.76 -9.85
C ALA A 138 -2.09 22.78 -9.77
N LEU A 139 -2.01 23.49 -8.64
CA LEU A 139 -0.99 24.50 -8.38
C LEU A 139 0.21 23.87 -7.69
N GLY A 140 1.35 23.92 -8.37
CA GLY A 140 2.64 23.45 -7.90
C GLY A 140 3.47 24.52 -7.17
N PRO A 141 4.72 24.18 -6.82
CA PRO A 141 5.66 25.13 -6.24
C PRO A 141 6.14 26.16 -7.26
N VAL A 142 6.88 27.15 -6.78
CA VAL A 142 7.59 28.10 -7.65
C VAL A 142 8.70 27.38 -8.42
N TRP A 143 8.76 27.59 -9.73
CA TRP A 143 9.72 26.93 -10.62
C TRP A 143 10.86 27.88 -11.05
N PRO A 144 12.07 27.36 -11.30
CA PRO A 144 13.17 28.15 -11.86
C PRO A 144 12.87 28.63 -13.28
N VAL A 145 13.34 29.83 -13.62
CA VAL A 145 13.01 30.51 -14.90
C VAL A 145 13.67 29.94 -16.15
N ALA A 146 14.54 28.94 -16.00
CA ALA A 146 15.30 28.36 -17.11
C ALA A 146 15.06 26.85 -17.28
N THR A 147 14.08 26.27 -16.57
CA THR A 147 13.77 24.85 -16.64
C THR A 147 12.32 24.64 -17.05
N VAL A 148 12.09 23.61 -17.85
CA VAL A 148 10.75 23.18 -18.24
C VAL A 148 10.27 22.15 -17.22
N PRO A 149 9.20 22.42 -16.46
CA PRO A 149 8.66 21.44 -15.54
C PRO A 149 8.01 20.29 -16.32
N TRP A 150 8.14 19.09 -15.78
CA TRP A 150 7.29 17.98 -16.11
C TRP A 150 6.18 17.85 -15.06
N CYS A 151 4.95 17.57 -15.51
CA CYS A 151 3.80 17.32 -14.65
C CYS A 151 3.18 15.97 -15.02
N GLY A 152 2.85 15.16 -14.02
CA GLY A 152 2.17 13.88 -14.22
C GLY A 152 1.20 13.55 -13.09
N ALA A 153 0.20 12.74 -13.37
CA ALA A 153 -0.66 12.19 -12.32
C ALA A 153 0.04 10.97 -11.70
N GLU A 154 0.30 11.02 -10.40
CA GLU A 154 0.95 9.94 -9.65
C GLU A 154 -0.09 9.01 -9.03
N ALA A 155 -1.16 9.58 -8.49
CA ALA A 155 -2.28 8.84 -7.94
C ALA A 155 -3.60 9.56 -8.22
N ALA A 156 -4.69 8.80 -8.19
CA ALA A 156 -6.03 9.34 -8.20
C ALA A 156 -6.92 8.51 -7.29
N ALA A 157 -7.91 9.16 -6.70
CA ALA A 157 -8.99 8.53 -5.95
C ALA A 157 -10.32 9.04 -6.50
N PHE A 158 -11.28 8.13 -6.68
CA PHE A 158 -12.64 8.46 -7.09
C PHE A 158 -13.60 8.20 -5.93
N THR A 159 -14.48 9.16 -5.67
CA THR A 159 -15.55 9.04 -4.69
C THR A 159 -16.89 9.18 -5.41
N PRO A 160 -17.70 8.12 -5.50
CA PRO A 160 -19.03 8.22 -6.11
C PRO A 160 -19.92 9.15 -5.31
N LEU A 161 -20.79 9.89 -5.98
CA LEU A 161 -21.85 10.63 -5.31
C LEU A 161 -22.85 9.61 -4.77
N SER A 162 -22.96 9.52 -3.44
CA SER A 162 -23.98 8.66 -2.82
C SER A 162 -25.37 9.15 -3.24
N PRO A 163 -26.29 8.24 -3.63
CA PRO A 163 -27.68 8.61 -3.87
C PRO A 163 -28.25 9.27 -2.60
N GLN A 164 -28.61 10.55 -2.69
CA GLN A 164 -29.36 11.20 -1.61
C GLN A 164 -30.73 10.52 -1.51
N PRO A 165 -31.18 10.10 -0.31
CA PRO A 165 -32.53 9.58 -0.14
C PRO A 165 -33.51 10.69 -0.51
N ARG A 166 -34.37 10.43 -1.50
CA ARG A 166 -35.45 11.35 -1.87
C ARG A 166 -36.37 11.49 -0.66
N ARG A 167 -36.54 12.70 -0.15
CA ARG A 167 -37.58 13.04 0.82
C ARG A 167 -38.91 13.26 0.12
#